data_AF-A0A7S2V3A0-F1
#
_entry.id   AF-A0A7S2V3A0-F1
#
_cell.length_a   1.000
_cell.length_b   1.000
_cell.length_c   1.000
_cell.angle_alpha   90.00
_cell.angle_beta   90.00
_cell.angle_gamma   90.00
#
_symmetry.space_group_name_H-M   'P 1'
#
loop_
_entity.id
_entity.type
_entity.pdbx_description
1 polymer ?
#
loop_
_entity_poly.entity_id
_entity_poly.type
_entity_poly.pdbx_seq_one_letter_code
_entity_poly.pdbx_strand_id
1 'polypeptide(L)'
;AEDYQKRTAAIDTLQAGGKFQRKVKTFSLFGKSVEEVDINLNSECTSLIWKSDNSEKEEIILKDVQSVGSKGHTGLIVQGANGEVILELEALDRMTRDQWVEA
;
A
#
# COMPACT_ATOMS: atom_id res chain seq x y z
N ALA A 1 2.82 0.25 28.29
CA ALA A 1 3.84 1.20 27.81
C ALA A 1 4.45 0.72 26.49
N GLU A 2 4.90 -0.53 26.41
CA GLU A 2 5.49 -1.11 25.19
C GLU A 2 4.54 -1.13 23.99
N ASP A 3 3.28 -1.53 24.18
CA ASP A 3 2.29 -1.56 23.07
C ASP A 3 1.98 -0.18 22.51
N TYR A 4 2.03 0.86 23.34
CA TYR A 4 1.83 2.24 22.89
C TYR A 4 2.99 2.70 22.00
N GLN A 5 4.23 2.41 22.42
CA GLN A 5 5.43 2.75 21.63
C GLN A 5 5.46 2.01 20.28
N LYS A 6 5.06 0.73 20.25
CA LYS A 6 4.96 -0.04 19.00
C LYS A 6 3.93 0.56 18.04
N ARG A 7 2.76 0.96 18.54
CA ARG A 7 1.71 1.59 17.72
C ARG A 7 2.15 2.94 17.16
N THR A 8 2.82 3.77 17.96
CA THR A 8 3.35 5.05 17.48
C THR A 8 4.40 4.82 16.39
N ALA A 9 5.33 3.89 16.57
CA ALA A 9 6.33 3.56 15.56
C ALA A 9 5.71 3.03 14.25
N ALA A 10 4.64 2.23 14.35
CA ALA A 10 3.90 1.74 13.19
C ALA A 10 3.23 2.89 12.42
N ILE A 11 2.51 3.77 13.12
CA ILE A 11 1.87 4.96 12.52
C ILE A 11 2.91 5.86 11.87
N ASP A 12 4.01 6.16 12.57
CA ASP A 12 5.09 7.00 12.06
C ASP A 12 5.69 6.40 10.77
N THR A 13 5.85 5.08 10.73
CA THR A 13 6.33 4.35 9.54
C THR A 13 5.37 4.51 8.36
N LEU A 14 4.07 4.31 8.58
CA LEU A 14 3.06 4.44 7.53
C LEU A 14 2.89 5.88 7.06
N GLN A 15 3.00 6.87 7.96
CA GLN A 15 2.90 8.29 7.64
C GLN A 15 4.13 8.84 6.91
N ALA A 16 5.32 8.31 7.21
CA ALA A 16 6.54 8.61 6.44
C ALA A 16 6.41 8.17 4.97
N GLY A 17 5.60 7.15 4.71
CA GLY A 17 5.27 6.67 3.38
C GLY A 17 6.30 5.68 2.84
N GLY A 18 5.97 5.11 1.68
CA GLY A 18 6.74 4.06 1.05
C GLY A 18 6.62 4.10 -0.46
N LYS A 19 7.67 3.62 -1.12
CA LYS A 19 7.76 3.47 -2.57
C LYS A 19 7.56 2.02 -2.97
N PHE A 20 6.62 1.80 -3.86
CA PHE A 20 6.21 0.50 -4.36
C PHE A 20 6.11 0.53 -5.88
N GLN A 21 5.79 -0.61 -6.46
CA GLN A 21 5.54 -0.79 -7.87
C GLN A 21 4.14 -1.36 -8.10
N ARG A 22 3.45 -0.94 -9.15
CA ARG A 22 2.21 -1.59 -9.61
C ARG A 22 2.34 -2.10 -11.03
N LYS A 23 1.78 -3.27 -11.31
CA LYS A 23 1.71 -3.84 -12.66
C LYS A 23 0.53 -3.22 -13.41
N VAL A 24 0.80 -2.52 -14.50
CA VAL A 24 -0.22 -1.92 -15.36
C VAL A 24 -0.32 -2.69 -16.66
N LYS A 25 -1.55 -3.05 -17.03
CA LYS A 25 -1.84 -3.61 -18.35
C LYS A 25 -2.04 -2.45 -19.33
N THR A 26 -1.09 -2.22 -20.21
CA THR A 26 -1.26 -1.27 -21.30
C THR A 26 -1.87 -2.00 -22.51
N PHE A 27 -2.72 -1.31 -23.27
CA PHE A 27 -3.41 -1.86 -24.45
C PHE A 27 -2.51 -1.99 -25.70
N SER A 28 -1.19 -1.76 -25.56
CA SER A 28 -0.24 -1.92 -26.64
C SER A 28 0.30 -3.36 -26.68
N LEU A 29 0.42 -3.90 -27.89
CA LEU A 29 0.74 -5.29 -28.25
C LEU A 29 2.07 -5.88 -27.67
N PHE A 30 2.77 -5.22 -26.75
CA PHE A 30 4.14 -5.58 -26.34
C PHE A 30 4.51 -5.51 -24.86
N GLY A 31 3.63 -5.31 -23.87
CA GLY A 31 4.07 -5.59 -22.49
C GLY A 31 3.20 -5.16 -21.32
N LYS A 32 3.43 -5.84 -20.19
CA LYS A 32 3.08 -5.33 -18.86
C LYS A 32 4.04 -4.18 -18.55
N SER A 33 3.50 -3.00 -18.23
CA SER A 33 4.31 -1.90 -17.70
C SER A 33 4.33 -1.98 -16.18
N VAL A 34 5.38 -1.44 -15.56
CA VAL A 34 5.44 -1.22 -14.12
C VAL A 34 5.48 0.28 -13.90
N GLU A 35 4.73 0.77 -12.92
CA GLU A 35 4.76 2.17 -12.48
C GLU A 35 5.21 2.24 -11.03
N GLU A 36 5.98 3.27 -10.68
CA GLU A 36 6.28 3.58 -9.29
C GLU A 36 5.03 4.15 -8.61
N VAL A 37 4.86 3.79 -7.34
CA VAL A 37 3.75 4.22 -6.50
C VAL A 37 4.31 4.73 -5.18
N ASP A 38 3.99 5.98 -4.87
CA ASP A 38 4.13 6.51 -3.51
C ASP A 38 2.82 6.25 -2.75
N ILE A 39 2.92 5.72 -1.53
CA ILE A 39 1.78 5.48 -0.64
C ILE A 39 2.13 5.90 0.79
N ASN A 40 1.19 6.52 1.51
CA ASN A 40 1.35 6.91 2.91
C ASN A 40 0.01 6.95 3.63
N LEU A 41 0.03 6.73 4.94
CA LEU A 41 -1.11 7.02 5.83
C LEU A 41 -1.25 8.54 6.00
N ASN A 42 -2.47 9.04 5.99
CA ASN A 42 -2.71 10.47 6.26
C ASN A 42 -2.47 10.82 7.74
N SER A 43 -2.39 12.12 8.05
CA SER A 43 -2.11 12.61 9.41
C SER A 43 -3.20 12.23 10.43
N GLU A 44 -4.43 12.01 9.96
CA GLU A 44 -5.59 11.68 10.80
C GLU A 44 -5.73 10.17 11.04
N CYS A 45 -4.89 9.35 10.41
CA CYS A 45 -4.98 7.88 10.42
C CYS A 45 -6.35 7.35 9.93
N THR A 46 -6.96 8.03 8.97
CA THR A 46 -8.29 7.69 8.41
C THR A 46 -8.22 7.15 7.00
N SER A 47 -7.13 7.41 6.26
CA SER A 47 -7.00 6.98 4.87
C SER A 47 -5.56 6.75 4.43
N LEU A 48 -5.39 5.81 3.49
CA LEU A 48 -4.18 5.66 2.71
C LEU A 48 -4.27 6.57 1.49
N ILE A 49 -3.26 7.40 1.33
CA ILE A 49 -3.05 8.25 0.18
C ILE A 49 -2.05 7.54 -0.72
N TRP A 50 -2.35 7.39 -2.01
CA TRP A 50 -1.40 6.84 -2.94
C TRP A 50 -1.43 7.57 -4.28
N LYS A 51 -0.32 7.51 -5.00
CA LYS A 51 -0.15 8.14 -6.30
C LYS A 51 0.84 7.33 -7.12
N SER A 52 0.50 7.09 -8.39
CA SER A 52 1.47 6.63 -9.39
C SER A 52 2.02 7.78 -10.21
N ASP A 53 3.19 7.62 -10.83
CA ASP A 53 3.88 8.68 -11.59
C ASP A 53 2.98 9.46 -12.56
N ASN A 54 2.03 8.77 -13.19
CA ASN A 54 1.15 9.33 -14.22
C ASN A 54 -0.31 9.46 -13.79
N SER A 55 -0.63 9.34 -12.50
CA SER A 55 -2.00 9.47 -11.99
C SER A 55 -2.20 10.67 -11.08
N GLU A 56 -3.46 11.06 -10.95
CA GLU A 56 -3.87 11.88 -9.82
C GLU A 56 -3.69 11.10 -8.52
N LYS A 57 -3.65 11.85 -7.41
CA LYS A 57 -3.60 11.27 -6.07
C LYS A 57 -4.95 10.63 -5.77
N GLU A 58 -4.92 9.41 -5.28
CA GLU A 58 -6.10 8.63 -4.89
C GLU A 58 -6.09 8.38 -3.39
N GLU A 59 -7.28 8.13 -2.84
CA GLU A 59 -7.48 7.95 -1.40
C GLU A 59 -8.30 6.68 -1.13
N ILE A 60 -7.82 5.86 -0.19
CA ILE A 60 -8.50 4.66 0.30
C ILE A 60 -8.88 4.91 1.76
N ILE A 61 -10.18 5.00 2.03
CA ILE A 61 -10.68 5.22 3.38
C ILE A 61 -10.54 3.92 4.18
N LEU A 62 -9.81 3.95 5.30
CA LEU A 62 -9.50 2.75 6.09
C LEU A 62 -10.73 2.06 6.65
N LYS A 63 -11.83 2.79 6.87
CA LYS A 63 -13.11 2.20 7.31
C LYS A 63 -13.69 1.19 6.31
N ASP A 64 -13.33 1.32 5.03
CA ASP A 64 -13.81 0.48 3.94
C ASP A 64 -12.84 -0.67 3.65
N VAL A 65 -11.67 -0.68 4.29
CA VAL A 65 -10.66 -1.74 4.21
C VAL A 65 -10.98 -2.86 5.20
N GLN A 66 -11.02 -4.09 4.71
CA GLN A 66 -11.20 -5.29 5.53
C GLN A 66 -9.87 -5.87 6.00
N SER A 67 -8.88 -5.92 5.11
CA SER A 67 -7.58 -6.51 5.42
C SER A 67 -6.47 -5.96 4.54
N VAL A 68 -5.29 -5.88 5.14
CA VAL A 68 -4.01 -5.68 4.45
C VAL A 68 -3.20 -6.97 4.60
N GLY A 69 -2.58 -7.43 3.54
CA GLY A 69 -1.90 -8.71 3.55
C GLY A 69 -0.79 -8.81 2.54
N SER A 70 -0.14 -9.97 2.57
CA SER A 70 0.91 -10.31 1.62
C SER A 70 0.40 -11.14 0.46
N LYS A 71 1.03 -10.96 -0.72
CA LYS A 71 0.80 -11.76 -1.92
C LYS A 71 2.14 -12.17 -2.52
N GLY A 72 2.53 -13.43 -2.31
CA GLY A 72 3.82 -13.92 -2.80
C GLY A 72 5.00 -13.36 -2.00
N HIS A 73 6.11 -13.05 -2.68
CA HIS A 73 7.36 -12.65 -2.01
C HIS A 73 7.36 -11.16 -1.62
N THR A 74 7.02 -10.29 -2.56
CA THR A 74 7.07 -8.81 -2.46
C THR A 74 5.70 -8.15 -2.51
N GLY A 75 4.64 -8.90 -2.83
CA GLY A 75 3.32 -8.31 -3.05
C GLY A 75 2.64 -7.88 -1.75
N LEU A 76 2.07 -6.68 -1.77
CA LEU A 76 1.19 -6.11 -0.76
C LEU A 76 -0.21 -6.00 -1.36
N ILE A 77 -1.23 -6.44 -0.63
CA ILE A 77 -2.62 -6.39 -1.08
C ILE A 77 -3.49 -5.69 -0.04
N VAL A 78 -4.32 -4.75 -0.49
CA VAL A 78 -5.35 -4.08 0.30
C VAL A 78 -6.71 -4.56 -0.21
N GLN A 79 -7.50 -5.16 0.67
CA GLN A 79 -8.82 -5.72 0.34
C GLN A 79 -9.94 -4.98 1.05
N GLY A 80 -11.03 -4.76 0.33
CA GLY A 80 -12.24 -4.13 0.84
C GLY A 80 -13.19 -5.11 1.51
N ALA A 81 -14.30 -4.59 2.04
CA ALA A 81 -15.29 -5.34 2.82
C ALA A 81 -15.89 -6.56 2.11
N ASN A 82 -15.93 -6.59 0.77
CA ASN A 82 -16.50 -7.70 0.00
C ASN A 82 -15.42 -8.61 -0.61
N GLY A 83 -14.18 -8.51 -0.13
CA GLY A 83 -13.03 -9.28 -0.61
C GLY A 83 -12.45 -8.79 -1.94
N GLU A 84 -12.96 -7.68 -2.48
CA GLU A 84 -12.40 -7.03 -3.65
C GLU A 84 -10.99 -6.50 -3.37
N VAL A 85 -10.12 -6.58 -4.38
CA VAL A 85 -8.78 -6.01 -4.31
C VAL A 85 -8.89 -4.52 -4.63
N ILE A 86 -8.71 -3.67 -3.61
CA ILE A 86 -8.70 -2.21 -3.78
C ILE A 86 -7.37 -1.77 -4.39
N LEU A 87 -6.26 -2.31 -3.85
CA LEU A 87 -4.92 -1.97 -4.30
C LEU A 87 -3.99 -3.19 -4.21
N GLU A 88 -3.19 -3.40 -5.24
CA GLU A 88 -2.15 -4.41 -5.29
C GLU A 88 -0.82 -3.75 -5.70
N LEU A 89 0.17 -3.87 -4.83
CA LEU A 89 1.49 -3.28 -4.97
C LEU A 89 2.57 -4.35 -4.83
N GLU A 90 3.76 -4.06 -5.33
CA GLU A 90 4.98 -4.84 -5.15
C GLU A 90 5.99 -3.97 -4.42
N ALA A 91 6.46 -4.43 -3.27
CA ALA A 91 7.54 -3.80 -2.53
C ALA A 91 8.89 -4.09 -3.20
N LEU A 92 9.92 -3.29 -2.85
CA LEU A 92 11.29 -3.55 -3.28
C LEU A 92 11.79 -4.92 -2.81
N ASP A 93 11.44 -5.28 -1.58
CA ASP A 93 11.80 -6.56 -0.98
C ASP A 93 10.72 -7.03 0.02
N ARG A 94 10.90 -8.27 0.50
CA ARG A 94 10.01 -8.88 1.48
C ARG A 94 9.97 -8.08 2.80
N MET A 95 11.08 -7.49 3.24
CA MET A 95 11.15 -6.81 4.53
C MET A 95 10.30 -5.53 4.52
N THR A 96 10.39 -4.74 3.47
CA THR A 96 9.51 -3.57 3.28
C THR A 96 8.05 -3.98 3.25
N ARG A 97 7.71 -5.07 2.55
CA ARG A 97 6.34 -5.59 2.54
C ARG A 97 5.87 -6.01 3.92
N ASP A 98 6.68 -6.78 4.66
CA ASP A 98 6.31 -7.29 5.99
C ASP A 98 6.12 -6.12 6.98
N GLN A 99 6.97 -5.10 6.93
CA GLN A 99 6.81 -3.87 7.72
C GLN A 99 5.47 -3.18 7.47
N TRP A 100 5.02 -3.11 6.21
CA TRP A 100 3.75 -2.48 5.85
C TRP A 100 2.52 -3.32 6.19
N VAL A 101 2.64 -4.65 6.23
CA VAL A 101 1.55 -5.55 6.64
C VAL A 101 1.39 -5.57 8.16
N GLU A 102 2.50 -5.42 8.90
CA GLU A 102 2.51 -5.49 10.37
C GLU A 102 2.17 -4.16 11.07
N ALA A 103 2.38 -3.03 10.39
CA ALA A 103 2.09 -1.69 10.92
C ALA A 103 0.60 -1.36 10.91
#